data_AF-A0A1S9TA43-F1
#
_entry.id   AF-A0A1S9TA43-F1
#
_cell.length_a   1.000
_cell.length_b   1.000
_cell.length_c   1.000
_cell.angle_alpha   90.00
_cell.angle_beta   90.00
_cell.angle_gamma   90.00
#
_symmetry.space_group_name_H-M   'P 1'
#
loop_
_entity.id
_entity.type
_entity.pdbx_description
1 polymer ?
#
loop_
_entity_poly.entity_id
_entity_poly.type
_entity_poly.pdbx_seq_one_letter_code
_entity_poly.pdbx_strand_id
1 'polypeptide(L)'
;MDVFLNIAEEKIRQAIRNGDLDHIPGKGKPLQLEDLSMVPPELRMSYKILKNAGMIPPEMELQKDILKIEDLIACCYDEVERKELQEELTAKTLRF
;
A
#
# COMPACT_ATOMS: atom_id res chain seq x y z
N MET A 1 6.83 -18.30 -29.59
CA MET A 1 6.61 -16.98 -28.99
C MET A 1 5.48 -17.14 -27.99
N ASP A 2 5.65 -16.66 -26.76
CA ASP A 2 4.73 -16.89 -25.63
C ASP A 2 3.33 -16.32 -25.93
N VAL A 3 2.27 -17.11 -25.72
CA VAL A 3 0.87 -16.70 -25.97
C VAL A 3 0.52 -15.46 -25.15
N PHE A 4 1.06 -15.34 -23.93
CA PHE A 4 0.84 -14.17 -23.08
C PHE A 4 1.46 -12.89 -23.65
N LEU A 5 2.62 -12.99 -24.33
CA LEU A 5 3.25 -11.84 -24.98
C LEU A 5 2.37 -11.29 -26.11
N ASN A 6 1.80 -12.18 -26.93
CA ASN A 6 0.93 -11.77 -28.03
C ASN A 6 -0.35 -11.08 -27.52
N ILE A 7 -0.97 -11.61 -26.47
CA ILE A 7 -2.16 -11.00 -25.85
C ILE A 7 -1.83 -9.63 -25.26
N ALA A 8 -0.70 -9.51 -24.56
CA ALA A 8 -0.26 -8.24 -23.98
C ALA A 8 0.00 -7.18 -25.07
N GLU A 9 0.71 -7.55 -26.13
CA GLU A 9 1.01 -6.67 -27.26
C GLU A 9 -0.28 -6.17 -27.94
N GLU A 10 -1.24 -7.06 -28.18
CA GLU A 10 -2.50 -6.69 -28.81
C GLU A 10 -3.34 -5.73 -27.95
N LYS A 11 -3.35 -5.94 -26.63
CA LYS A 11 -3.99 -5.03 -25.67
C LYS A 11 -3.33 -3.65 -25.65
N ILE A 12 -1.99 -3.59 -25.65
CA ILE A 12 -1.25 -2.32 -25.69
C ILE A 12 -1.58 -1.56 -26.98
N ARG A 13 -1.56 -2.23 -28.13
CA ARG A 13 -1.92 -1.61 -29.41
C ARG A 13 -3.36 -1.12 -29.45
N GLN A 14 -4.29 -1.87 -28.87
CA GLN A 14 -5.68 -1.44 -28.76
C GLN A 14 -5.81 -0.17 -27.92
N ALA A 15 -5.17 -0.11 -26.75
CA ALA A 15 -5.18 1.08 -25.89
C ALA A 15 -4.60 2.32 -26.58
N ILE A 16 -3.53 2.14 -27.37
CA ILE A 16 -2.96 3.22 -28.19
C ILE A 16 -3.97 3.69 -29.25
N ARG A 17 -4.61 2.78 -29.99
CA ARG A 17 -5.60 3.15 -31.03
C ARG A 17 -6.80 3.88 -30.46
N ASN A 18 -7.23 3.52 -29.25
CA ASN A 18 -8.35 4.14 -28.57
C ASN A 18 -8.01 5.51 -27.97
N GLY A 19 -6.73 5.88 -27.89
CA GLY A 19 -6.30 7.07 -27.17
C GLY A 19 -6.37 6.91 -25.64
N ASP A 20 -6.47 5.69 -25.10
CA ASP A 20 -6.55 5.42 -23.66
C ASP A 20 -5.30 5.91 -22.92
N LEU A 21 -4.17 5.99 -23.64
CA LEU A 21 -2.90 6.50 -23.12
C LEU A 21 -2.74 8.02 -23.29
N ASP A 22 -3.71 8.72 -23.90
CA ASP A 22 -3.52 10.12 -24.28
C ASP A 22 -3.68 11.12 -23.16
N HIS A 23 -4.43 10.77 -22.12
CA HIS A 23 -4.74 11.63 -20.98
C HIS A 23 -4.31 11.01 -19.65
N ILE A 24 -3.27 10.16 -19.67
CA ILE A 24 -2.75 9.55 -18.45
C ILE A 24 -2.13 10.61 -17.53
N PRO A 25 -2.31 10.47 -16.20
CA PRO A 25 -1.63 11.31 -15.22
C PRO A 25 -0.12 11.32 -15.47
N GLY A 26 0.46 12.52 -15.59
CA GLY A 26 1.90 12.68 -15.80
C GLY A 26 2.38 12.65 -17.26
N LYS A 27 1.49 12.47 -18.26
CA LYS A 27 1.88 12.55 -19.67
C LYS A 27 2.56 13.88 -19.99
N GLY A 28 3.76 13.82 -20.58
CA GLY A 28 4.55 15.00 -20.98
C GLY A 28 5.17 15.78 -19.82
N LYS A 29 5.02 15.32 -18.56
CA LYS A 29 5.64 15.93 -17.38
C LYS A 29 6.92 15.17 -17.02
N PRO A 30 7.89 15.82 -16.35
CA PRO A 30 9.04 15.12 -15.77
C PRO A 30 8.58 14.00 -14.85
N LEU A 31 9.30 12.87 -14.87
CA LEU A 31 9.02 11.76 -13.97
C LEU A 31 9.24 12.20 -12.52
N GLN A 32 8.23 12.01 -11.67
CA GLN A 32 8.40 12.20 -10.24
C GLN A 32 9.13 10.99 -9.66
N LEU A 33 10.41 11.19 -9.37
CA LEU A 33 11.22 10.18 -8.71
C LEU A 33 10.85 10.15 -7.23
N GLU A 34 10.62 8.92 -6.76
CA GLU A 34 10.44 8.65 -5.35
C GLU A 34 11.78 8.77 -4.63
N ASP A 35 11.77 9.39 -3.45
CA ASP A 35 12.97 9.45 -2.62
C ASP A 35 13.25 8.08 -2.00
N LEU A 36 14.27 7.41 -2.52
CA LEU A 36 14.78 6.12 -2.04
C LEU A 36 16.18 6.28 -1.43
N SER A 37 16.56 7.48 -1.00
CA SER A 37 17.89 7.77 -0.45
C SER A 37 18.19 6.96 0.81
N MET A 38 17.15 6.60 1.58
CA MET A 38 17.24 5.76 2.78
C MET A 38 17.24 4.25 2.48
N VAL A 39 17.08 3.86 1.21
CA VAL A 39 17.05 2.45 0.79
C VAL A 39 18.33 2.11 0.05
N PRO A 40 19.10 1.09 0.52
CA PRO A 40 20.28 0.60 -0.19
C PRO A 40 19.96 0.27 -1.66
N PRO A 41 20.84 0.62 -2.63
CA PRO A 41 20.56 0.46 -4.07
C PRO A 41 20.02 -0.91 -4.48
N GLU A 42 20.59 -1.97 -3.91
CA GLU A 42 20.25 -3.37 -4.14
C GLU A 42 18.86 -3.76 -3.60
N LEU A 43 18.30 -3.00 -2.64
CA LEU A 43 16.99 -3.25 -2.04
C LEU A 43 15.88 -2.36 -2.62
N ARG A 44 16.19 -1.39 -3.49
CA ARG A 44 15.20 -0.42 -3.99
C ARG A 44 14.08 -1.06 -4.78
N MET A 45 14.40 -2.06 -5.61
CA MET A 45 13.40 -2.71 -6.46
C MET A 45 12.43 -3.55 -5.64
N SER A 46 12.93 -4.35 -4.69
CA SER A 46 12.10 -5.14 -3.79
C SER A 46 11.24 -4.25 -2.90
N TYR A 47 11.80 -3.18 -2.33
CA TYR A 47 11.05 -2.19 -1.56
C TYR A 47 9.90 -1.57 -2.38
N LYS A 48 10.17 -1.18 -3.63
CA LYS A 48 9.16 -0.57 -4.51
C LYS A 48 8.05 -1.55 -4.90
N ILE A 49 8.38 -2.83 -5.14
CA ILE A 49 7.39 -3.88 -5.39
C ILE A 49 6.46 -4.05 -4.16
N LEU A 50 7.04 -4.17 -2.97
CA LEU A 50 6.27 -4.32 -1.73
C LEU A 50 5.37 -3.12 -1.46
N LYS A 51 5.91 -1.90 -1.56
CA LYS A 51 5.15 -0.66 -1.40
C LYS A 51 3.99 -0.56 -2.40
N ASN A 52 4.22 -0.89 -3.67
CA ASN A 52 3.18 -0.85 -4.71
C ASN A 52 2.10 -1.92 -4.48
N ALA A 53 2.44 -3.05 -3.86
CA ALA A 53 1.49 -4.08 -3.47
C ALA A 53 0.69 -3.71 -2.20
N GLY A 54 0.96 -2.56 -1.58
CA GLY A 54 0.35 -2.17 -0.31
C GLY A 54 0.88 -2.94 0.89
N MET A 55 2.00 -3.66 0.74
CA MET A 55 2.67 -4.34 1.84
C MET A 55 3.42 -3.29 2.66
N ILE A 56 2.97 -3.11 3.90
CA ILE A 56 3.62 -2.22 4.86
C ILE A 56 4.52 -3.05 5.80
N PRO A 57 5.61 -2.47 6.32
CA PRO A 57 6.42 -3.13 7.34
C PRO A 57 5.58 -3.58 8.54
N PRO A 58 5.94 -4.65 9.26
CA PRO A 58 5.18 -5.16 10.39
C PRO A 58 4.99 -4.11 11.50
N GLU A 59 5.91 -3.18 11.65
CA GLU A 59 5.81 -2.05 12.59
C GLU A 59 4.67 -1.10 12.20
N MET A 60 4.50 -0.85 10.91
CA MET A 60 3.40 -0.02 10.38
C MET A 60 2.06 -0.75 10.44
N GLU A 61 2.04 -2.09 10.27
CA GLU A 61 0.83 -2.90 10.51
C GLU A 61 0.38 -2.79 11.97
N LEU A 62 1.33 -2.91 12.91
CA LEU A 62 1.04 -2.81 14.33
C LEU A 62 0.50 -1.41 14.71
N GLN A 63 1.08 -0.34 14.15
CA GLN A 63 0.54 1.02 14.34
C GLN A 63 -0.88 1.17 13.80
N LYS A 64 -1.15 0.60 12.62
CA LYS A 64 -2.50 0.64 12.02
C LYS A 64 -3.52 -0.09 12.90
N ASP A 65 -3.14 -1.23 13.47
CA ASP A 65 -3.99 -1.98 14.41
C ASP A 65 -4.27 -1.19 15.69
N ILE A 66 -3.26 -0.53 16.26
CA ILE A 66 -3.40 0.32 17.46
C ILE A 66 -4.42 1.44 17.19
N LEU A 67 -4.25 2.19 16.10
CA LEU A 67 -5.16 3.27 15.71
C LEU A 67 -6.60 2.76 15.53
N LYS A 68 -6.76 1.59 14.91
CA LYS A 68 -8.07 0.98 14.71
C LYS A 68 -8.75 0.62 16.04
N ILE A 69 -8.01 0.10 17.02
CA ILE A 69 -8.56 -0.22 18.34
C ILE A 69 -8.94 1.06 19.09
N GLU A 70 -8.13 2.12 18.98
CA GLU A 70 -8.47 3.43 19.57
C GLU A 70 -9.78 3.99 18.98
N ASP A 71 -9.96 3.91 17.66
CA ASP A 71 -11.20 4.32 16.98
C ASP A 71 -12.41 3.49 17.45
N LEU A 72 -12.23 2.18 17.64
CA LEU A 72 -13.27 1.29 18.15
C LEU A 72 -13.66 1.64 19.59
N ILE A 73 -12.67 1.88 20.47
CA ILE A 73 -12.91 2.33 21.84
C ILE A 73 -13.66 3.66 21.86
N ALA A 74 -13.33 4.59 20.97
CA ALA A 74 -13.99 5.89 20.88
C ALA A 74 -15.47 5.79 20.47
N CYS A 75 -15.83 4.76 19.69
CA CYS A 75 -17.19 4.54 19.21
C CYS A 75 -17.98 3.50 20.02
N CYS A 76 -17.37 2.86 21.03
CA CYS A 76 -17.98 1.79 21.81
C CYS A 76 -18.86 2.35 22.94
N TYR A 77 -20.09 1.81 23.06
CA TYR A 77 -21.06 2.20 24.08
C TYR A 77 -21.22 1.15 25.20
N ASP A 78 -20.66 -0.06 25.02
CA ASP A 78 -20.68 -1.14 26.01
C ASP A 78 -19.40 -1.10 26.86
N GLU A 79 -19.55 -0.95 28.17
CA GLU A 79 -18.44 -0.89 29.12
C GLU A 79 -17.65 -2.20 29.23
N VAL A 80 -18.25 -3.35 28.91
CA VAL A 80 -17.56 -4.65 28.90
C VAL A 80 -16.66 -4.76 27.68
N GLU A 81 -17.22 -4.51 26.49
CA GLU A 81 -16.48 -4.52 25.21
C GLU A 81 -15.36 -3.46 25.22
N ARG A 82 -15.62 -2.29 25.80
CA ARG A 82 -14.62 -1.23 25.96
C ARG A 82 -13.42 -1.68 26.79
N LYS A 83 -13.61 -2.46 27.85
CA LYS A 83 -12.52 -2.99 28.68
C LYS A 83 -11.69 -4.02 27.91
N GLU A 84 -12.35 -4.93 27.18
CA GLU A 84 -11.65 -5.94 26.37
C GLU A 84 -10.77 -5.27 25.30
N LEU A 85 -11.29 -4.25 24.62
CA LEU A 85 -10.52 -3.47 23.64
C LEU A 85 -9.34 -2.71 24.29
N GLN A 86 -9.49 -2.22 25.52
CA GLN A 86 -8.40 -1.57 26.25
C GLN A 86 -7.28 -2.54 26.64
N GLU A 87 -7.63 -3.78 27.02
CA GLU A 87 -6.65 -4.84 27.28
C GLU A 87 -5.90 -5.21 26.00
N GLU A 88 -6.60 -5.34 24.87
CA GLU A 88 -6.00 -5.61 23.57
C GLU A 88 -5.07 -4.47 23.12
N LEU A 89 -5.52 -3.21 23.28
CA LEU A 89 -4.71 -2.02 22.99
C LEU A 89 -3.41 -2.06 23.78
N THR A 90 -3.49 -2.28 25.09
CA THR A 90 -2.33 -2.32 25.99
C THR A 90 -1.33 -3.40 25.56
N ALA A 91 -1.81 -4.59 25.21
CA ALA A 91 -0.96 -5.67 24.72
C ALA A 91 -0.25 -5.33 23.40
N LYS A 92 -0.95 -4.69 22.46
CA LYS A 92 -0.35 -4.27 21.18
C LYS A 92 0.64 -3.10 21.35
N THR A 93 0.34 -2.14 22.22
CA THR A 93 1.26 -1.02 22.52
C THR A 93 2.54 -1.51 23.18
N LEU A 94 2.49 -2.52 24.06
CA LEU A 94 3.68 -3.12 24.69
C LEU A 94 4.57 -3.90 23.70
N ARG A 95 4.01 -4.28 22.53
CA ARG A 95 4.72 -5.02 21.49
C ARG A 95 5.40 -4.09 20.47
N PHE A 96 5.01 -2.81 20.42
CA PHE A 96 5.59 -1.78 19.57
C PHE A 96 6.87 -1.21 20.21
#